data_AF-A0A7C5NN10-F1
#
_entry.id   AF-A0A7C5NN10-F1
#
_cell.length_a   1.000
_cell.length_b   1.000
_cell.length_c   1.000
_cell.angle_alpha   90.00
_cell.angle_beta   90.00
_cell.angle_gamma   90.00
#
_symmetry.space_group_name_H-M   'P 1'
#
loop_
_entity.id
_entity.type
_entity.pdbx_description
1 polymer ?
#
loop_
_entity_poly.entity_id
_entity_poly.type
_entity_poly.pdbx_seq_one_letter_code
_entity_poly.pdbx_strand_id
1 'polypeptide(L)'
;MHYSPEKILQIAKTLWETETFYYTVSNHYFLTVEIVSRKTFSLGYFLAKLSRLNLVNMDICKLSNEEKFFRLDFKEKLDEHELPRVEKLIEEGFDTDMTAPTVIPSIQNEEILVDCDHSRSYALLRLNTRDQRGLIAYLITLFDALKIDIVTAKIHTQKKIARDLFLMEKDGNFCHNRDTIIEKLTKGK
;
A
#
# COMPACT_ATOMS: atom_id res chain seq x y z
N MET A 1 3.99 8.95 12.54
CA MET A 1 4.31 9.71 11.32
C MET A 1 5.37 10.74 11.65
N HIS A 2 6.46 10.83 10.90
CA HIS A 2 7.35 11.99 10.96
C HIS A 2 7.25 12.72 9.62
N TYR A 3 6.05 13.21 9.30
CA TYR A 3 5.90 14.28 8.33
C TYR A 3 6.12 15.60 9.06
N SER A 4 6.80 16.53 8.40
CA SER A 4 6.91 17.87 8.97
C SER A 4 5.51 18.50 9.06
N PRO A 5 5.24 19.36 10.05
CA PRO A 5 3.95 20.06 10.14
C PRO A 5 3.56 20.75 8.83
N GLU A 6 4.52 21.32 8.11
CA GLU A 6 4.31 21.96 6.82
C GLU A 6 3.79 20.97 5.76
N LYS A 7 4.36 19.76 5.72
CA LYS A 7 3.90 18.71 4.79
C LYS A 7 2.49 18.23 5.15
N ILE A 8 2.17 18.11 6.44
CA ILE A 8 0.82 17.75 6.89
C ILE A 8 -0.18 18.82 6.45
N LEU A 9 0.14 20.10 6.66
CA LEU A 9 -0.69 21.21 6.21
C LEU A 9 -0.85 21.24 4.70
N GLN A 10 0.21 20.94 3.95
CA GLN A 10 0.16 20.84 2.49
C GLN A 10 -0.79 19.72 2.05
N ILE A 11 -0.67 18.51 2.61
CA ILE A 11 -1.55 17.38 2.28
C ILE A 11 -3.01 17.74 2.59
N ALA A 12 -3.27 18.31 3.77
CA ALA A 12 -4.62 18.71 4.18
C ALA A 12 -5.21 19.79 3.24
N LYS A 13 -4.41 20.78 2.86
CA LYS A 13 -4.82 21.83 1.91
C LYS A 13 -5.11 21.25 0.52
N THR A 14 -4.22 20.41 0.01
CA THR A 14 -4.42 19.74 -1.29
C THR A 14 -5.69 18.91 -1.29
N LEU A 15 -5.95 18.14 -0.22
CA LEU A 15 -7.19 17.37 -0.09
C LEU A 15 -8.42 18.27 -0.07
N TRP A 16 -8.38 19.39 0.66
CA TRP A 16 -9.48 20.34 0.73
C TRP A 16 -9.86 20.90 -0.66
N GLU A 17 -8.86 21.20 -1.49
CA GLU A 17 -9.02 21.75 -2.83
C GLU A 17 -9.33 20.69 -3.91
N THR A 18 -9.15 19.40 -3.59
CA THR A 18 -9.31 18.29 -4.54
C THR A 18 -10.73 17.74 -4.53
N GLU A 19 -11.41 17.71 -5.67
CA GLU A 19 -12.75 17.10 -5.75
C GLU A 19 -12.72 15.58 -5.79
N THR A 20 -11.78 14.98 -6.53
CA THR A 20 -11.72 13.53 -6.77
C THR A 20 -10.43 12.90 -6.28
N PHE A 21 -9.30 13.22 -6.91
CA PHE A 21 -7.97 12.81 -6.52
C PHE A 21 -6.95 13.81 -7.08
N TYR A 22 -5.77 13.79 -6.49
CA TYR A 22 -4.61 14.56 -6.92
C TYR A 22 -3.38 13.69 -6.70
N TYR A 23 -2.43 13.74 -7.63
CA TYR A 23 -1.18 13.01 -7.49
C TYR A 23 0.01 13.86 -7.90
N THR A 24 1.18 13.49 -7.39
CA THR A 24 2.46 13.98 -7.88
C THR A 24 3.39 12.82 -8.14
N VAL A 25 4.13 12.89 -9.25
CA VAL A 25 5.20 11.96 -9.58
C VAL A 25 6.51 12.74 -9.55
N SER A 26 7.43 12.35 -8.67
CA SER A 26 8.79 12.88 -8.62
C SER A 26 9.78 11.81 -9.04
N ASN A 27 10.81 12.19 -9.79
CA ASN A 27 11.82 11.26 -10.29
C ASN A 27 13.23 11.85 -10.24
N HIS A 28 13.51 12.74 -9.27
CA HIS A 28 14.79 13.45 -9.20
C HIS A 28 15.95 12.50 -8.86
N TYR A 29 15.87 11.83 -7.71
CA TYR A 29 16.85 10.83 -7.27
C TYR A 29 16.34 9.40 -7.41
N PHE A 30 15.05 9.20 -7.16
CA PHE A 30 14.33 7.95 -7.24
C PHE A 30 12.85 8.28 -7.51
N LEU A 31 12.11 7.31 -8.03
CA LEU A 31 10.68 7.46 -8.28
C LEU A 31 9.93 7.54 -6.95
N THR A 32 9.15 8.61 -6.80
CA THR A 32 8.23 8.84 -5.70
C THR A 32 6.86 9.17 -6.27
N VAL A 33 5.83 8.46 -5.81
CA VAL A 33 4.44 8.71 -6.17
C VAL A 33 3.69 9.07 -4.91
N GLU A 34 3.09 10.27 -4.87
CA GLU A 34 2.19 10.69 -3.81
C GLU A 34 0.79 10.85 -4.40
N ILE A 35 -0.22 10.29 -3.74
CA ILE A 35 -1.61 10.31 -4.18
C ILE A 35 -2.47 10.73 -2.99
N VAL A 36 -3.29 11.75 -3.18
CA VAL A 36 -4.39 12.15 -2.31
C VAL A 36 -5.68 11.80 -3.03
N SER A 37 -6.55 11.04 -2.40
CA SER A 37 -7.77 10.58 -3.05
C SER A 37 -8.98 10.71 -2.14
N ARG A 38 -10.12 11.10 -2.72
CA ARG A 38 -11.48 10.99 -2.17
C ARG A 38 -12.27 9.83 -2.81
N LYS A 39 -11.64 9.08 -3.71
CA LYS A 39 -12.18 7.89 -4.39
C LYS A 39 -11.39 6.64 -4.00
N THR A 40 -12.01 5.48 -4.19
CA THR A 40 -11.29 4.21 -4.09
C THR A 40 -10.19 4.15 -5.15
N PHE A 41 -8.99 3.77 -4.74
CA PHE A 41 -7.84 3.56 -5.61
C PHE A 41 -7.42 2.10 -5.55
N SER A 42 -7.32 1.43 -6.70
CA SER A 42 -6.89 0.04 -6.82
C SER A 42 -5.38 -0.08 -6.63
N LEU A 43 -4.91 0.12 -5.39
CA LEU A 43 -3.48 0.12 -5.05
C LEU A 43 -2.82 -1.23 -5.38
N GLY A 44 -3.52 -2.36 -5.19
CA GLY A 44 -3.03 -3.68 -5.57
C GLY A 44 -2.71 -3.77 -7.06
N TYR A 45 -3.61 -3.26 -7.93
CA TYR A 45 -3.38 -3.18 -9.38
C TYR A 45 -2.14 -2.35 -9.71
N PHE A 46 -2.06 -1.13 -9.15
CA PHE A 46 -0.98 -0.20 -9.41
C PHE A 46 0.39 -0.82 -9.05
N LEU A 47 0.51 -1.37 -7.84
CA LEU A 47 1.73 -2.02 -7.37
C LEU A 47 2.09 -3.28 -8.17
N ALA A 48 1.09 -4.06 -8.60
CA ALA A 48 1.31 -5.24 -9.43
C ALA A 48 1.89 -4.85 -10.81
N LYS A 49 1.37 -3.80 -11.45
CA LYS A 49 1.89 -3.27 -12.72
C LYS A 49 3.29 -2.68 -12.58
N LEU A 50 3.64 -2.17 -11.41
CA LEU A 50 4.98 -1.66 -11.08
C LEU A 50 5.89 -2.69 -10.40
N SER A 51 5.49 -3.96 -10.33
CA SER A 51 6.24 -5.01 -9.60
C SER A 51 7.67 -5.27 -10.09
N ARG A 52 8.10 -4.67 -11.21
CA ARG A 52 9.51 -4.66 -11.65
C ARG A 52 10.40 -3.73 -10.82
N LEU A 53 9.80 -2.74 -10.18
CA LEU A 53 10.47 -1.76 -9.33
C LEU A 53 10.48 -2.28 -7.89
N ASN A 54 11.50 -1.90 -7.14
CA ASN A 54 11.63 -2.25 -5.73
C ASN A 54 11.01 -1.13 -4.89
N LEU A 55 9.81 -1.38 -4.37
CA LEU A 55 9.18 -0.51 -3.38
C LEU A 55 9.99 -0.61 -2.07
N VAL A 56 10.55 0.51 -1.61
CA VAL A 56 11.40 0.56 -0.40
C VAL A 56 10.71 1.17 0.80
N ASN A 57 9.75 2.07 0.53
CA ASN A 57 8.93 2.69 1.54
C ASN A 57 7.53 2.91 0.97
N MET A 58 6.52 2.63 1.79
CA MET A 58 5.15 3.01 1.49
C MET A 58 4.46 3.44 2.77
N ASP A 59 3.79 4.59 2.70
CA ASP A 59 2.88 5.06 3.72
C ASP A 59 1.46 5.12 3.14
N ILE A 60 0.52 4.51 3.86
CA ILE A 60 -0.91 4.67 3.64
C ILE A 60 -1.51 5.34 4.86
N CYS A 61 -2.37 6.33 4.66
CA CYS A 61 -3.03 7.07 5.74
C CYS A 61 -4.48 7.36 5.36
N LYS A 62 -5.43 6.80 6.10
CA LYS A 62 -6.83 7.22 6.06
C LYS A 62 -6.96 8.56 6.78
N LEU A 63 -7.44 9.57 6.06
CA LEU A 63 -7.57 10.94 6.58
C LEU A 63 -8.98 11.20 7.14
N SER A 64 -10.00 10.76 6.42
CA SER A 64 -11.40 10.72 6.83
C SER A 64 -12.15 9.71 5.94
N ASN A 65 -13.30 9.18 6.34
CA ASN A 65 -14.19 8.30 5.54
C ASN A 65 -13.53 7.60 4.32
N GLU A 66 -13.67 8.16 3.11
CA GLU A 66 -13.10 7.63 1.85
C GLU A 66 -11.79 8.33 1.44
N GLU A 67 -11.36 9.34 2.19
CA GLU A 67 -10.17 10.12 1.93
C GLU A 67 -8.90 9.39 2.37
N LYS A 68 -8.01 9.12 1.42
CA LYS A 68 -6.74 8.42 1.66
C LYS A 68 -5.57 9.17 1.06
N PHE A 69 -4.46 9.12 1.77
CA PHE A 69 -3.14 9.52 1.29
C PHE A 69 -2.27 8.28 1.10
N PHE A 70 -1.57 8.23 -0.02
CA PHE A 70 -0.59 7.22 -0.36
C PHE A 70 0.72 7.92 -0.69
N ARG A 71 1.82 7.40 -0.16
CA ARG A 71 3.17 7.73 -0.61
C ARG A 71 3.91 6.45 -0.90
N LEU A 72 4.49 6.36 -2.09
CA LEU A 72 5.22 5.20 -2.60
C LEU A 72 6.60 5.67 -3.01
N ASP A 73 7.64 5.25 -2.29
CA ASP A 73 9.03 5.50 -2.66
C ASP A 73 9.65 4.21 -3.20
N PHE A 74 10.19 4.27 -4.41
CA PHE A 74 10.88 3.17 -5.07
C PHE A 74 12.39 3.36 -4.98
N LYS A 75 13.14 2.27 -5.15
CA LYS A 75 14.60 2.32 -5.18
C LYS A 75 15.12 2.92 -6.49
N GLU A 76 14.41 2.67 -7.57
CA GLU A 76 14.81 3.02 -8.93
C GLU A 76 14.45 4.47 -9.27
N LYS A 77 15.33 5.11 -10.03
CA LYS A 77 14.98 6.26 -10.86
C LYS A 77 14.56 5.72 -12.23
N LEU A 78 13.46 6.21 -12.77
CA LEU A 78 13.00 5.84 -14.11
C LEU A 78 13.62 6.73 -15.19
N ASP A 79 13.61 6.25 -16.43
CA ASP A 79 13.80 7.12 -17.58
C ASP A 79 12.61 8.10 -17.72
N GLU A 80 12.85 9.33 -18.18
CA GLU A 80 11.80 10.34 -18.32
C GLU A 80 10.68 9.89 -19.28
N HIS A 81 11.01 9.07 -20.30
CA HIS A 81 10.04 8.50 -21.24
C HIS A 81 9.11 7.47 -20.60
N GLU A 82 9.47 6.91 -19.43
CA GLU A 82 8.62 5.96 -18.70
C GLU A 82 7.62 6.66 -17.77
N LEU A 83 7.83 7.93 -17.40
CA LEU A 83 6.96 8.66 -16.46
C LEU A 83 5.52 8.77 -16.95
N PRO A 84 5.22 9.07 -18.23
CA PRO A 84 3.84 9.08 -18.73
C PRO A 84 3.12 7.74 -18.54
N ARG A 85 3.86 6.62 -18.54
CA ARG A 85 3.27 5.30 -18.27
C ARG A 85 2.87 5.15 -16.81
N VAL A 86 3.65 5.70 -15.88
CA VAL A 86 3.31 5.70 -14.44
C VAL A 86 2.06 6.52 -14.20
N GLU A 87 1.98 7.72 -14.76
CA GLU A 87 0.79 8.59 -14.65
C GLU A 87 -0.45 7.88 -15.20
N LYS A 88 -0.35 7.27 -16.38
CA LYS A 88 -1.43 6.46 -16.94
C LYS A 88 -1.86 5.31 -16.01
N LEU A 89 -0.92 4.65 -15.33
CA LEU A 89 -1.23 3.59 -14.36
C LEU A 89 -1.95 4.12 -13.12
N ILE A 90 -1.67 5.36 -12.70
CA ILE A 90 -2.40 6.02 -11.60
C ILE A 90 -3.85 6.27 -12.04
N GLU A 91 -4.05 6.85 -13.23
CA GLU A 91 -5.37 7.09 -13.80
C GLU A 91 -6.16 5.78 -13.93
N GLU A 92 -5.56 4.74 -14.54
CA GLU A 92 -6.16 3.40 -14.64
C GLU A 92 -6.49 2.80 -13.25
N GLY A 93 -5.72 3.13 -12.21
CA GLY A 93 -5.97 2.64 -10.85
C GLY A 93 -7.21 3.23 -10.19
N PHE A 94 -7.74 4.35 -10.70
CA PHE A 94 -9.01 4.92 -10.27
C PHE A 94 -10.22 4.39 -11.04
N ASP A 95 -10.00 3.58 -12.09
CA ASP A 95 -11.07 2.83 -12.73
C ASP A 95 -11.49 1.64 -11.85
N THR A 96 -12.80 1.39 -11.79
CA THR A 96 -13.39 0.40 -10.87
C THR A 96 -12.99 -1.03 -11.28
N ASP A 97 -12.68 -1.88 -10.29
CA ASP A 97 -12.42 -3.33 -10.42
C ASP A 97 -11.14 -3.75 -11.16
N MET A 98 -10.17 -2.84 -11.27
CA MET A 98 -8.88 -3.19 -11.86
C MET A 98 -8.12 -4.17 -10.96
N THR A 99 -7.77 -5.32 -11.53
CA THR A 99 -6.92 -6.32 -10.88
C THR A 99 -5.78 -6.71 -11.81
N ALA A 100 -4.66 -7.13 -11.24
CA ALA A 100 -3.52 -7.59 -12.00
C ALA A 100 -2.93 -8.84 -11.33
N PRO A 101 -2.40 -9.80 -12.12
CA PRO A 101 -1.73 -10.96 -11.57
C PRO A 101 -0.55 -10.55 -10.69
N THR A 102 -0.42 -11.18 -9.53
CA THR A 102 0.70 -11.00 -8.61
C THR A 102 1.45 -12.32 -8.45
N VAL A 103 2.76 -12.21 -8.22
CA VAL A 103 3.59 -13.37 -7.87
C VAL A 103 3.29 -13.73 -6.42
N ILE A 104 3.01 -15.01 -6.15
CA ILE A 104 2.76 -15.50 -4.80
C ILE A 104 4.11 -15.53 -4.05
N PRO A 105 4.28 -14.75 -2.97
CA PRO A 105 5.50 -14.77 -2.17
C PRO A 105 5.57 -16.04 -1.31
N SER A 106 6.79 -16.46 -0.97
CA SER A 106 7.00 -17.52 0.02
C SER A 106 7.12 -16.90 1.40
N ILE A 107 6.10 -17.05 2.24
CA ILE A 107 6.04 -16.50 3.59
C ILE A 107 5.82 -17.65 4.58
N GLN A 108 6.60 -17.68 5.65
CA GLN A 108 6.44 -18.65 6.74
C GLN A 108 5.43 -18.13 7.77
N ASN A 109 4.78 -19.04 8.50
CA ASN A 109 3.73 -18.63 9.44
C ASN A 109 4.32 -17.78 10.57
N GLU A 110 5.52 -18.13 11.01
CA GLU A 110 6.30 -17.48 12.07
C GLU A 110 6.74 -16.05 11.70
N GLU A 111 6.70 -15.70 10.40
CA GLU A 111 7.02 -14.36 9.91
C GLU A 111 5.81 -13.40 9.98
N ILE A 112 4.62 -13.93 10.29
CA ILE A 112 3.35 -13.20 10.34
C ILE A 112 2.89 -13.10 11.80
N LEU A 113 2.62 -11.88 12.26
CA LEU A 113 1.94 -11.65 13.53
C LEU A 113 0.63 -10.92 13.26
N VAL A 114 -0.47 -11.49 13.74
CA VAL A 114 -1.79 -10.86 13.70
C VAL A 114 -2.29 -10.64 15.12
N ASP A 115 -2.62 -9.39 15.43
CA ASP A 115 -3.19 -8.97 16.70
C ASP A 115 -4.53 -8.27 16.46
N CYS A 116 -5.61 -9.04 16.65
CA CYS A 116 -6.98 -8.55 16.52
C CYS A 116 -7.44 -7.70 17.70
N ASP A 117 -6.68 -7.67 18.80
CA ASP A 117 -7.01 -6.93 20.02
C ASP A 117 -6.06 -5.75 20.29
N HIS A 118 -5.32 -5.34 19.25
CA HIS A 118 -4.33 -4.27 19.30
C HIS A 118 -4.86 -2.96 19.89
N SER A 119 -6.12 -2.60 19.58
CA SER A 119 -6.81 -1.46 20.16
C SER A 119 -8.32 -1.72 20.20
N ARG A 120 -9.12 -0.73 20.59
CA ARG A 120 -10.58 -0.86 20.55
C ARG A 120 -11.13 -1.02 19.13
N SER A 121 -10.60 -0.26 18.17
CA SER A 121 -11.18 -0.13 16.83
C SER A 121 -10.30 -0.71 15.72
N TYR A 122 -9.04 -1.01 16.02
CA TYR A 122 -8.07 -1.46 15.03
C TYR A 122 -7.41 -2.78 15.39
N ALA A 123 -7.15 -3.57 14.35
CA ALA A 123 -6.32 -4.76 14.36
C ALA A 123 -4.98 -4.47 13.66
N LEU A 124 -3.97 -5.26 14.01
CA LEU A 124 -2.60 -5.11 13.56
C LEU A 124 -2.15 -6.38 12.83
N LEU A 125 -1.51 -6.22 11.67
CA LEU A 125 -0.70 -7.23 11.02
C LEU A 125 0.74 -6.72 10.94
N ARG A 126 1.68 -7.54 11.42
CA ARG A 126 3.11 -7.34 11.22
C ARG A 126 3.64 -8.47 10.36
N LEU A 127 4.46 -8.10 9.38
CA LEU A 127 5.16 -9.04 8.53
C LEU A 127 6.67 -8.76 8.63
N ASN A 128 7.42 -9.80 9.00
CA ASN A 128 8.88 -9.73 9.08
C ASN A 128 9.46 -10.89 8.27
N THR A 129 9.61 -10.68 6.98
CA THR A 129 10.01 -11.71 6.01
C THR A 129 11.13 -11.22 5.11
N ARG A 130 11.72 -12.14 4.35
CA ARG A 130 12.64 -11.76 3.27
C ARG A 130 11.90 -10.94 2.22
N ASP A 131 12.50 -9.81 1.85
CA ASP A 131 11.99 -8.98 0.76
C ASP A 131 12.02 -9.76 -0.56
N GLN A 132 10.89 -9.74 -1.24
CA GLN A 132 10.59 -10.55 -2.42
C GLN A 132 9.84 -9.68 -3.44
N ARG A 133 10.16 -9.87 -4.72
CA ARG A 133 9.53 -9.11 -5.79
C ARG A 133 8.01 -9.34 -5.78
N GLY A 134 7.25 -8.26 -5.70
CA GLY A 134 5.78 -8.32 -5.70
C GLY A 134 5.15 -8.64 -4.34
N LEU A 135 5.93 -8.73 -3.24
CA LEU A 135 5.41 -9.02 -1.89
C LEU A 135 4.27 -8.09 -1.49
N ILE A 136 4.49 -6.77 -1.58
CA ILE A 136 3.50 -5.76 -1.20
C ILE A 136 2.32 -5.74 -2.17
N ALA A 137 2.59 -5.91 -3.47
CA ALA A 137 1.53 -5.99 -4.47
C ALA A 137 0.58 -7.17 -4.18
N TYR A 138 1.12 -8.33 -3.82
CA TYR A 138 0.34 -9.50 -3.42
C TYR A 138 -0.49 -9.24 -2.16
N LEU A 139 0.12 -8.70 -1.10
CA LEU A 139 -0.56 -8.37 0.16
C LEU A 139 -1.72 -7.40 -0.05
N ILE A 140 -1.48 -6.29 -0.74
CA ILE A 140 -2.51 -5.28 -1.00
C ILE A 140 -3.61 -5.86 -1.89
N THR A 141 -3.27 -6.60 -2.95
CA THR A 141 -4.28 -7.25 -3.80
C THR A 141 -5.14 -8.24 -3.01
N LEU A 142 -4.54 -8.97 -2.06
CA LEU A 142 -5.28 -9.86 -1.16
C LEU A 142 -6.25 -9.08 -0.26
N PHE A 143 -5.81 -7.96 0.31
CA PHE A 143 -6.65 -7.12 1.16
C PHE A 143 -7.77 -6.46 0.37
N ASP A 144 -7.49 -5.94 -0.82
CA ASP A 144 -8.48 -5.38 -1.75
C ASP A 144 -9.56 -6.43 -2.08
N ALA A 145 -9.15 -7.66 -2.43
CA ALA A 145 -10.07 -8.75 -2.77
C ALA A 145 -10.95 -9.20 -1.60
N LEU A 146 -10.47 -9.08 -0.36
CA LEU A 146 -11.21 -9.38 0.86
C LEU A 146 -11.99 -8.16 1.40
N LYS A 147 -11.96 -7.03 0.68
CA LYS A 147 -12.57 -5.76 1.09
C LYS A 147 -12.14 -5.35 2.49
N ILE A 148 -10.84 -5.47 2.76
CA ILE A 148 -10.22 -5.09 4.02
C ILE A 148 -9.77 -3.63 3.93
N ASP A 149 -10.26 -2.81 4.86
CA ASP A 149 -9.90 -1.39 4.89
C ASP A 149 -8.62 -1.14 5.70
N ILE A 150 -7.55 -0.76 4.99
CA ILE A 150 -6.27 -0.37 5.58
C ILE A 150 -6.37 1.08 6.06
N VAL A 151 -6.24 1.27 7.38
CA VAL A 151 -6.22 2.59 8.03
C VAL A 151 -4.84 3.22 7.89
N THR A 152 -3.82 2.44 8.18
CA THR A 152 -2.45 2.83 7.92
C THR A 152 -1.59 1.63 7.59
N ALA A 153 -0.65 1.82 6.68
CA ALA A 153 0.41 0.86 6.44
C ALA A 153 1.74 1.59 6.42
N LYS A 154 2.76 0.93 6.97
CA LYS A 154 4.15 1.35 6.87
C LYS A 154 4.95 0.16 6.37
N ILE A 155 5.46 0.31 5.16
CA ILE A 155 6.32 -0.68 4.51
C ILE A 155 7.74 -0.20 4.61
N HIS A 156 8.64 -1.07 5.04
CA HIS A 156 10.05 -0.72 5.13
C HIS A 156 10.95 -1.90 4.87
N THR A 157 11.82 -1.76 3.87
CA THR A 157 12.82 -2.78 3.56
C THR A 157 14.22 -2.32 3.96
N GLN A 158 14.89 -3.11 4.79
CA GLN A 158 16.28 -2.89 5.16
C GLN A 158 17.08 -4.20 5.12
N LYS A 159 18.22 -4.19 4.41
CA LYS A 159 19.10 -5.35 4.25
C LYS A 159 18.37 -6.62 3.74
N LYS A 160 17.46 -6.45 2.77
CA LYS A 160 16.60 -7.52 2.18
C LYS A 160 15.60 -8.15 3.15
N ILE A 161 15.31 -7.49 4.27
CA ILE A 161 14.25 -7.87 5.20
C ILE A 161 13.17 -6.80 5.14
N ALA A 162 11.97 -7.22 4.78
CA ALA A 162 10.77 -6.40 4.82
C ALA A 162 10.20 -6.43 6.24
N ARG A 163 9.91 -5.25 6.80
CA ARG A 163 9.35 -5.04 8.14
C ARG A 163 8.10 -4.20 8.00
N ASP A 164 7.04 -4.89 7.63
CA ASP A 164 5.81 -4.24 7.22
C ASP A 164 4.80 -4.25 8.36
N LEU A 165 4.11 -3.14 8.50
CA LEU A 165 3.08 -2.94 9.50
C LEU A 165 1.81 -2.47 8.81
N PHE A 166 0.70 -3.15 9.06
CA PHE A 166 -0.62 -2.79 8.59
C PHE A 166 -1.56 -2.67 9.78
N LEU A 167 -2.24 -1.54 9.87
CA LEU A 167 -3.31 -1.29 10.81
C LEU A 167 -4.62 -1.23 10.03
N MET A 168 -5.60 -2.02 10.45
CA MET A 168 -6.87 -2.23 9.75
C MET A 168 -8.02 -2.04 10.72
N GLU A 169 -9.19 -1.62 10.23
CA GLU A 169 -10.40 -1.56 11.06
C GLU A 169 -10.85 -2.97 11.45
N LYS A 170 -11.19 -3.20 12.74
CA LYS A 170 -11.64 -4.51 13.21
C LYS A 170 -12.88 -5.01 12.48
N ASP A 171 -13.83 -4.11 12.26
CA ASP A 171 -15.09 -4.38 11.57
C ASP A 171 -14.91 -4.46 10.04
N GLY A 172 -13.73 -4.10 9.54
CA GLY A 172 -13.37 -4.10 8.12
C GLY A 172 -12.98 -5.48 7.57
N ASN A 173 -13.68 -6.55 7.94
CA ASN A 173 -13.47 -7.94 7.48
C ASN A 173 -12.13 -8.59 7.84
N PHE A 174 -11.15 -7.89 8.39
CA PHE A 174 -9.81 -8.44 8.63
C PHE A 174 -9.82 -9.60 9.64
N CYS A 175 -10.34 -9.38 10.84
CA CYS A 175 -10.31 -10.39 11.91
C CYS A 175 -11.22 -11.60 11.63
N HIS A 176 -12.33 -11.39 10.91
CA HIS A 176 -13.19 -12.49 10.47
C HIS A 176 -12.48 -13.41 9.46
N ASN A 177 -11.61 -12.83 8.61
CA ASN A 177 -10.88 -13.57 7.57
C ASN A 177 -9.46 -13.96 7.99
N ARG A 178 -9.09 -13.86 9.28
CA ARG A 178 -7.72 -14.08 9.77
C ARG A 178 -7.11 -15.38 9.25
N ASP A 179 -7.81 -16.49 9.44
CA ASP A 179 -7.27 -17.81 9.11
C ASP A 179 -7.12 -17.97 7.58
N THR A 180 -8.06 -17.44 6.79
CA THR A 180 -7.96 -17.39 5.33
C THR A 180 -6.80 -16.51 4.85
N ILE A 181 -6.54 -15.39 5.50
CA ILE A 181 -5.42 -14.49 5.19
C ILE A 181 -4.11 -15.24 5.45
N ILE A 182 -3.95 -15.83 6.63
CA ILE A 182 -2.74 -16.58 7.00
C ILE A 182 -2.53 -17.76 6.04
N GLU A 183 -3.59 -18.51 5.74
CA GLU A 183 -3.53 -19.60 4.76
C GLU A 183 -3.02 -19.08 3.42
N LYS A 184 -3.67 -18.06 2.83
CA LYS A 184 -3.27 -17.50 1.53
C LYS A 184 -1.84 -16.96 1.52
N LEU A 185 -1.43 -16.24 2.57
CA LEU A 185 -0.06 -15.71 2.69
C LEU A 185 0.99 -16.81 2.75
N THR A 186 0.65 -17.98 3.29
CA THR A 186 1.58 -19.11 3.45
C THR A 186 1.47 -20.16 2.34
N LYS A 187 0.66 -19.93 1.28
CA LYS A 187 0.47 -20.86 0.15
C LYS A 187 1.69 -21.00 -0.76
N GLY A 188 2.57 -20.01 -0.83
CA GLY A 188 3.77 -20.03 -1.68
C GLY A 188 4.91 -20.92 -1.16
N LYS A 189 4.58 -21.97 -0.40
CA LYS A 189 5.53 -22.98 0.07
C LYS A 189 5.62 -24.13 -0.92
#